data_AF-A0A537RIF3-F1
#
_entry.id   AF-A0A537RIF3-F1
#
_cell.length_a   1.000
_cell.length_b   1.000
_cell.length_c   1.000
_cell.angle_alpha   90.00
_cell.angle_beta   90.00
_cell.angle_gamma   90.00
#
_symmetry.space_group_name_H-M   'P 1'
#
loop_
_entity.id
_entity.type
_entity.pdbx_description
1 polymer ?
#
loop_
_entity_poly.entity_id
_entity_poly.type
_entity_poly.pdbx_seq_one_letter_code
_entity_poly.pdbx_strand_id
1 'polypeptide(L)' 'MLLAVNGPSMWTMQVDAQAYYSGSPAGLLKGRQYTAGVRVYDIAHPEAPREIAFMATEGMGPHRIWYVGGRYAYVSIQGP' A
#
# COMPACT_ATOMS: atom_id res chain seq x y z
N MET A 1 13.82 4.46 -10.83
CA MET A 1 13.26 3.73 -9.67
C MET A 1 11.81 4.12 -9.52
N LEU A 2 10.95 3.16 -9.17
CA LEU A 2 9.54 3.38 -8.84
C LEU A 2 9.28 2.93 -7.41
N LEU A 3 8.59 3.76 -6.65
CA LEU A 3 8.09 3.43 -5.31
C LEU A 3 6.60 3.12 -5.42
N ALA A 4 6.19 1.95 -4.96
CA ALA A 4 4.79 1.55 -4.89
C ALA A 4 4.39 1.23 -3.45
N VAL A 5 3.11 1.43 -3.12
CA VAL A 5 2.57 1.11 -1.80
C VAL A 5 1.45 0.09 -1.93
N ASN A 6 1.42 -0.82 -0.97
CA ASN A 6 0.42 -1.87 -0.89
C ASN A 6 -0.42 -1.64 0.37
N GLY A 7 -1.72 -1.87 0.21
CA GLY A 7 -2.72 -1.85 1.28
C GLY A 7 -4.00 -2.55 0.80
N PRO A 8 -5.07 -2.52 1.61
CA PRO A 8 -6.36 -3.09 1.24
C PRO A 8 -6.91 -2.53 -0.07
N SER A 9 -7.32 -3.41 -0.98
CA SER A 9 -8.02 -3.01 -2.20
C SER A 9 -9.51 -3.31 -2.06
N MET A 10 -10.30 -2.26 -1.90
CA MET A 10 -11.77 -2.34 -1.78
C MET A 10 -12.41 -3.02 -3.00
N TRP A 11 -11.79 -2.84 -4.17
CA TRP A 11 -12.19 -3.52 -5.41
C TRP A 11 -12.06 -5.04 -5.28
N THR A 12 -10.87 -5.53 -4.93
CA THR A 12 -10.64 -6.98 -4.78
C THR A 12 -11.41 -7.59 -3.62
N MET A 13 -11.69 -6.79 -2.58
CA MET A 13 -12.45 -7.21 -1.41
C MET A 13 -13.97 -7.15 -1.62
N GLN A 14 -14.44 -6.64 -2.77
CA GLN A 14 -15.85 -6.45 -3.11
C GLN A 14 -16.63 -5.67 -2.05
N VAL A 15 -16.01 -4.63 -1.48
CA VAL A 15 -16.69 -3.73 -0.52
C VAL A 15 -17.60 -2.79 -1.30
N ASP A 16 -18.89 -2.78 -0.99
CA ASP A 16 -19.84 -1.87 -1.61
C ASP A 16 -19.67 -0.43 -1.11
N ALA A 17 -20.21 0.52 -1.88
CA ALA A 17 -20.06 1.95 -1.58
C ALA A 17 -20.69 2.35 -0.24
N GLN A 18 -21.85 1.76 0.12
CA GLN A 18 -22.52 2.11 1.37
C GLN A 18 -21.64 1.70 2.55
N ALA A 19 -21.15 0.46 2.55
CA ALA A 19 -20.24 -0.05 3.57
C ALA A 19 -18.93 0.75 3.65
N TYR A 20 -18.37 1.15 2.50
CA TYR A 20 -17.16 1.96 2.44
C TYR A 20 -17.32 3.33 3.13
N TYR A 21 -18.46 4.01 2.90
CA TYR A 21 -18.69 5.36 3.44
C TYR A 21 -19.32 5.38 4.83
N SER A 22 -19.97 4.31 5.27
CA SER A 22 -20.65 4.25 6.58
C SER A 22 -19.95 3.38 7.63
N GLY A 23 -19.02 2.53 7.21
CA GLY A 23 -18.33 1.56 8.07
C GLY A 23 -17.08 2.13 8.73
N SER A 24 -16.57 1.43 9.75
CA SER A 24 -15.22 1.68 10.25
C SER A 24 -14.21 0.94 9.38
N PRO A 25 -13.06 1.55 9.03
CA PRO A 25 -12.00 0.86 8.28
C PRO A 25 -11.55 -0.44 8.94
N ALA A 26 -11.41 -0.46 10.26
CA ALA A 26 -11.07 -1.67 11.01
C ALA A 26 -12.15 -2.77 10.89
N GLY A 27 -13.43 -2.39 10.85
CA GLY A 27 -14.54 -3.33 10.65
C GLY A 27 -14.53 -3.94 9.24
N LEU A 28 -14.31 -3.12 8.22
CA LEU A 28 -14.26 -3.55 6.80
C LEU A 28 -13.12 -4.55 6.54
N LEU A 29 -12.03 -4.45 7.30
CA LEU A 29 -10.83 -5.25 7.11
C LEU A 29 -10.73 -6.46 8.04
N LYS A 30 -11.67 -6.62 8.98
CA LYS A 30 -11.63 -7.71 9.95
C LYS A 30 -11.69 -9.07 9.24
N GLY A 31 -10.68 -9.92 9.50
CA GLY A 31 -10.57 -11.24 8.88
C GLY A 31 -10.18 -11.24 7.40
N ARG A 32 -9.88 -10.07 6.81
CA ARG A 32 -9.37 -9.96 5.44
C ARG A 32 -7.85 -10.02 5.45
N GLN A 33 -7.28 -10.81 4.55
CA GLN A 33 -5.84 -10.82 4.31
C GLN A 33 -5.49 -9.90 3.15
N TYR A 34 -4.40 -9.16 3.31
CA TYR A 34 -3.84 -8.29 2.30
C TYR A 34 -2.35 -8.08 2.60
N THR A 35 -1.60 -7.65 1.58
CA THR A 35 -0.21 -7.23 1.76
C THR A 35 -0.20 -5.74 2.09
N ALA A 36 0.38 -5.38 3.23
CA ALA A 36 0.65 -4.00 3.61
C ALA A 36 2.15 -3.74 3.53
N GLY A 37 2.55 -2.64 2.87
CA GLY A 37 3.96 -2.28 2.82
C GLY A 37 4.36 -1.38 1.65
N VAL A 38 5.67 -1.25 1.48
CA VAL A 38 6.30 -0.45 0.43
C VAL A 38 7.12 -1.37 -0.46
N ARG A 39 6.95 -1.25 -1.78
CA ARG A 39 7.73 -1.95 -2.80
C ARG A 39 8.62 -0.98 -3.56
N VAL A 40 9.82 -1.43 -3.90
CA VAL A 40 10.74 -0.70 -4.76
C VAL A 40 10.92 -1.50 -6.04
N TYR A 41 10.73 -0.82 -7.17
CA TYR A 41 10.96 -1.37 -8.49
C TYR A 41 12.11 -0.65 -9.19
N ASP A 42 12.99 -1.45 -9.79
CA ASP A 42 13.85 -1.00 -10.85
C ASP A 42 13.02 -0.86 -12.14
N ILE A 43 13.19 0.28 -12.81
CA ILE A 43 12.46 0.65 -14.02
C ILE A 43 13.42 1.10 -15.12
N ALA A 44 14.66 0.57 -15.12
CA ALA A 44 15.58 0.75 -16.24
C ALA A 44 14.98 0.26 -17.58
N HIS A 45 14.10 -0.74 -17.52
CA HIS A 45 13.25 -1.23 -18.60
C HIS A 45 11.77 -0.97 -18.24
N PRO A 46 11.17 0.14 -18.67
CA PRO A 46 9.82 0.54 -18.24
C PRO A 46 8.71 -0.45 -18.62
N GLU A 47 8.90 -1.21 -19.70
CA GLU A 47 8.00 -2.26 -20.18
C GLU A 47 8.04 -3.53 -19.32
N ALA A 48 9.10 -3.71 -18.52
CA ALA A 48 9.29 -4.84 -17.63
C ALA A 48 9.87 -4.41 -16.27
N PRO A 49 9.09 -3.68 -15.43
CA PRO A 49 9.53 -3.30 -14.09
C PRO A 49 9.92 -4.51 -13.25
N ARG A 50 11.06 -4.43 -12.57
CA ARG A 50 11.59 -5.53 -11.74
C ARG A 50 11.54 -5.12 -10.28
N GLU A 51 10.86 -5.90 -9.45
CA GLU A 51 10.89 -5.68 -8.01
C GLU A 51 12.30 -5.92 -7.45
N ILE A 52 12.78 -5.00 -6.63
CA ILE A 52 14.13 -5.08 -6.03
C ILE A 52 14.10 -5.03 -4.50
N ALA A 53 12.99 -4.64 -3.89
CA ALA A 53 12.81 -4.69 -2.44
C ALA A 53 11.34 -4.64 -2.04
N PHE A 54 11.03 -5.23 -0.89
CA PHE A 54 9.75 -5.09 -0.20
C PHE A 54 9.99 -4.86 1.30
N MET A 55 9.31 -3.86 1.85
CA MET A 55 9.26 -3.58 3.28
C MET A 55 7.82 -3.77 3.75
N ALA A 56 7.59 -4.84 4.52
CA ALA A 56 6.29 -5.07 5.16
C ALA A 56 6.03 -3.99 6.21
N THR A 57 4.77 -3.61 6.35
CA THR A 57 4.31 -2.67 7.38
C THR A 57 3.10 -3.25 8.08
N GLU A 58 2.85 -2.84 9.32
CA GLU A 58 1.64 -3.20 10.04
C GLU A 58 0.42 -2.38 9.58
N GLY A 59 -0.74 -2.73 10.13
CA GLY A 59 -2.01 -2.05 9.85
C GLY A 59 -2.39 -2.11 8.37
N MET A 60 -3.02 -1.02 7.89
CA MET A 60 -3.53 -0.92 6.53
C MET A 60 -2.47 -0.57 5.47
N GLY A 61 -1.21 -0.43 5.89
CA GLY A 61 -0.13 0.04 5.02
C GLY A 61 0.01 1.58 4.99
N PRO A 62 0.85 2.10 4.09
CA PRO A 62 1.11 3.54 4.00
C PRO A 62 -0.10 4.36 3.55
N HIS A 63 -0.39 5.46 4.25
CA HIS A 63 -1.51 6.37 3.92
C HIS A 63 -1.08 7.73 3.36
N ARG A 64 0.13 8.19 3.66
CA ARG A 64 0.74 9.40 3.08
C ARG A 64 2.16 9.07 2.68
N ILE A 65 2.48 9.42 1.44
CA ILE A 65 3.76 9.10 0.80
C ILE A 65 4.31 10.38 0.20
N TRP A 66 5.58 10.67 0.46
CA TRP A 66 6.32 11.72 -0.22
C TRP A 66 7.66 11.19 -0.74
N TYR A 67 7.84 11.25 -2.06
CA TYR A 67 9.06 10.87 -2.73
C TYR A 67 9.31 11.80 -3.92
N VAL A 68 10.48 12.43 -3.96
CA VAL A 68 10.88 13.39 -5.00
C VAL A 68 12.11 12.94 -5.78
N GLY A 69 12.48 11.66 -5.67
CA GLY A 69 13.74 11.13 -6.20
C GLY A 69 14.83 10.97 -5.14
N GLY A 70 15.92 10.31 -5.51
CA GLY A 70 17.07 10.10 -4.63
C GLY A 70 16.88 8.97 -3.62
N ARG A 71 17.59 9.07 -2.49
CA ARG A 71 17.81 7.97 -1.54
C ARG A 71 16.71 7.79 -0.49
N TYR A 72 15.85 8.79 -0.28
CA TYR A 72 14.90 8.79 0.84
C TYR A 72 13.47 9.03 0.36
N ALA A 73 12.55 8.27 0.94
CA ALA A 73 11.11 8.48 0.84
C ALA A 73 10.55 8.60 2.26
N TYR A 74 9.52 9.42 2.43
CA TYR A 74 8.82 9.60 3.70
C TYR A 74 7.45 8.94 3.59
N VAL A 75 7.16 8.06 4.54
CA VAL A 75 5.93 7.26 4.57
C VAL A 75 5.35 7.27 5.96
N SER A 76 4.05 7.59 6.07
CA SER A 76 3.31 7.43 7.31
C SER A 76 2.56 6.11 7.29
N ILE A 77 2.86 5.25 8.26
CA ILE A 77 2.18 3.98 8.49
C ILE A 77 1.38 4.06 9.79
N GLN A 78 0.37 3.19 9.92
CA GLN A 78 -0.23 2.94 11.22
C GLN A 78 0.80 2.22 12.09
N GLY A 79 1.04 2.73 13.30
CA GLY A 79 1.81 2.02 14.30
C GLY A 79 1.02 0.83 14.88
N PRO A 80 1.66 0.01 15.72
CA PRO A 80 0.99 -1.03 16.50
C PRO A 80 -0.12 -0.46 17.40
#